data_AF-A0A160PJH4-F1
#
_entry.id   AF-A0A160PJH4-F1
#
_cell.length_a   1.000
_cell.length_b   1.000
_cell.length_c   1.000
_cell.angle_alpha   90.00
_cell.angle_beta   90.00
_cell.angle_gamma   90.00
#
_symmetry.space_group_name_H-M   'P 1'
#
loop_
_entity.id
_entity.type
_entity.pdbx_description
1 polymer ?
#
loop_
_entity_poly.entity_id
_entity_poly.type
_entity_poly.pdbx_seq_one_letter_code
_entity_poly.pdbx_strand_id
1 'polypeptide(L)'
;MLARLARRLARPARTVSLVAAHPSTGLAPSIAPEAVSAPAGRRATAGLANIQILRGVAAAVVLVHHAAVYAQLLRGADRLFPTLDAMMGLWGVAVFFAISGSLMAGLVVRDRPLLFLAHRISRIFPTYLAVVALFAALFAALGLSFGGLAPLSLSLAPAGPRSYALNVEWTLVFETSFYVGLFLLASAGLARRIVPLAVLWLAVLAAAFLLLPAASRDLVLPPAYLLPLMAACVPFAGGLLLPRLIASGRMTPVAGLLALPLFAACLFVERDAARWLGGIAAVLLVGAAASGRQARSEGAVTRAALALGDASYVLYLIHVPVLVLTAWAVPAHWSGFAYGLTAVMAALGLAAMLGPFDLALYRALRRRIDAAAPATLKRGLTAYLLIFAGCAAWGNAETARNDGYERRARAALAALPAEAWSSPGAAKAAIEGRGLALPPSMQAALEGIEPASPVDTVVSAYAYDPARPKQTYLLAVYCSGRLIGLDRPRRWRKDLAAVTGSTRPGRIGFLMQIPTAACAADPAPLVLAIDPDGRMAVLGR
;
A
#
# COMPACT_ATOMS: atom_id res chain seq x y z
N MET A 1 21.06 69.85 42.10
CA MET A 1 20.56 70.90 41.19
C MET A 1 19.34 70.30 40.48
N LEU A 2 18.17 70.35 41.13
CA LEU A 2 17.22 71.47 41.03
C LEU A 2 16.60 71.44 39.61
N ALA A 3 15.61 70.63 39.30
CA ALA A 3 14.31 70.53 39.96
C ALA A 3 13.97 69.06 40.31
N ARG A 4 13.92 68.64 41.58
CA ARG A 4 12.92 69.01 42.60
C ARG A 4 11.50 68.82 42.09
N LEU A 5 10.77 67.90 42.72
CA LEU A 5 9.89 68.30 43.84
C LEU A 5 9.07 69.54 43.45
N ALA A 6 7.97 69.34 42.71
CA ALA A 6 6.79 70.21 42.80
C ALA A 6 5.71 69.73 41.81
N ARG A 7 4.99 68.69 42.25
CA ARG A 7 3.59 68.37 41.94
C ARG A 7 3.39 66.93 42.44
N ARG A 8 3.56 66.64 43.73
CA ARG A 8 2.77 67.14 44.87
C ARG A 8 1.26 67.09 44.56
N LEU A 9 0.63 66.14 45.25
CA LEU A 9 -0.60 66.33 46.02
C LEU A 9 -1.91 66.36 45.23
N ALA A 10 -2.61 65.22 45.24
CA ALA A 10 -3.94 65.16 45.84
C ALA A 10 -4.33 63.70 46.12
N ARG A 11 -4.21 63.28 47.39
CA ARG A 11 -5.21 62.39 47.99
C ARG A 11 -6.40 63.28 48.42
N PRO A 12 -7.62 62.75 48.42
CA PRO A 12 -8.22 62.26 49.67
C PRO A 12 -8.76 60.83 49.49
N ALA A 13 -8.63 59.90 50.43
CA ALA A 13 -9.29 59.79 51.75
C ALA A 13 -10.80 59.49 51.67
N ARG A 14 -11.11 58.21 51.94
CA ARG A 14 -12.28 57.61 52.62
C ARG A 14 -13.66 58.24 52.44
N THR A 15 -14.62 57.40 52.05
CA THR A 15 -15.92 57.32 52.74
C THR A 15 -16.50 55.90 52.63
N VAL A 16 -17.06 55.46 53.75
CA VAL A 16 -17.73 54.18 54.03
C VAL A 16 -19.24 54.41 54.02
N SER A 17 -20.02 53.44 53.53
CA SER A 17 -21.41 53.09 53.92
C SER A 17 -21.75 51.82 53.12
N LEU A 18 -21.95 50.60 53.63
CA LEU A 18 -22.64 50.02 54.79
C LEU A 18 -24.19 50.13 54.72
N VAL A 19 -24.84 48.95 54.80
CA VAL A 19 -26.28 48.66 55.09
C VAL A 19 -27.21 48.62 53.84
N ALA A 20 -28.13 47.67 53.56
CA ALA A 20 -28.81 46.53 54.23
C ALA A 20 -29.33 45.56 53.11
N ALA A 21 -29.32 44.22 53.20
CA ALA A 21 -30.15 43.25 53.95
C ALA A 21 -31.55 42.89 53.35
N HIS A 22 -31.60 41.72 52.66
CA HIS A 22 -32.63 40.62 52.57
C HIS A 22 -34.13 40.87 52.21
N PRO A 23 -34.97 39.84 51.85
CA PRO A 23 -34.78 38.37 51.67
C PRO A 23 -35.45 37.71 50.40
N SER A 24 -35.13 36.41 50.17
CA SER A 24 -35.99 35.32 49.59
C SER A 24 -36.43 35.42 48.10
N THR A 25 -36.41 34.40 47.23
CA THR A 25 -36.69 32.96 47.30
C THR A 25 -36.16 32.22 46.05
N GLY A 26 -35.78 30.94 46.16
CA GLY A 26 -36.08 29.95 45.10
C GLY A 26 -34.92 29.31 44.31
N LEU A 27 -34.34 28.24 44.87
CA LEU A 27 -33.77 27.03 44.26
C LEU A 27 -33.40 27.01 42.75
N ALA A 28 -32.10 26.84 42.45
CA ALA A 28 -31.51 25.61 41.84
C ALA A 28 -30.03 25.85 41.43
N PRO A 29 -29.06 25.03 41.87
CA PRO A 29 -27.66 25.23 41.51
C PRO A 29 -27.37 24.78 40.08
N SER A 30 -27.02 25.75 39.23
CA SER A 30 -26.30 25.54 37.98
C SER A 30 -24.92 24.94 38.27
N ILE A 31 -24.75 23.64 38.02
CA ILE A 31 -23.42 23.01 37.96
C ILE A 31 -22.73 23.54 36.71
N ALA A 32 -21.88 24.55 36.90
CA ALA A 32 -20.89 24.95 35.91
C ALA A 32 -19.96 23.75 35.62
N PRO A 33 -19.66 23.41 34.36
CA PRO A 33 -18.69 22.37 34.07
C PRO A 33 -17.32 22.84 34.55
N GLU A 34 -16.84 22.13 35.57
CA GLU A 34 -15.51 22.24 36.14
C GLU A 34 -14.48 22.19 35.00
N ALA A 35 -13.79 23.31 34.79
CA ALA A 35 -12.70 23.40 33.85
C ALA A 35 -11.58 22.48 34.31
N VAL A 36 -11.49 21.29 33.71
CA VAL A 36 -10.33 20.41 33.82
C VAL A 36 -9.15 21.17 33.23
N SER A 37 -8.37 21.81 34.11
CA SER A 37 -7.08 22.39 33.81
C SER A 37 -6.11 21.27 33.44
N ALA A 38 -6.09 20.91 32.16
CA ALA A 38 -5.02 20.10 31.59
C ALA A 38 -3.69 20.87 31.77
N PRO A 39 -2.63 20.25 32.31
CA PRO A 39 -1.33 20.91 32.37
C PRO A 39 -0.80 21.06 30.95
N ALA A 40 -0.96 22.27 30.41
CA ALA A 40 -0.34 22.71 29.18
C ALA A 40 1.16 22.96 29.40
N GLY A 41 1.96 22.57 28.40
CA GLY A 41 3.29 23.16 28.19
C GLY A 41 4.48 22.31 28.65
N ARG A 42 4.90 21.36 27.79
CA ARG A 42 6.32 21.03 27.43
C ARG A 42 6.55 19.59 26.92
N ARG A 43 5.57 18.68 27.00
CA ARG A 43 5.73 17.28 26.53
C ARG A 43 5.30 16.98 25.08
N ALA A 44 4.75 17.95 24.35
CA ALA A 44 4.04 17.67 23.09
C ALA A 44 4.90 17.62 21.81
N THR A 45 6.23 17.81 21.86
CA THR A 45 7.10 17.83 20.65
C THR A 45 8.52 17.30 20.87
N ALA A 46 8.79 16.50 21.89
CA ALA A 46 9.93 15.59 21.84
C ALA A 46 9.46 14.36 21.05
N GLY A 47 9.99 14.15 19.84
CA GLY A 47 9.65 12.97 19.05
C GLY A 47 9.81 11.70 19.88
N LEU A 48 8.86 10.77 19.78
CA LEU A 48 8.96 9.48 20.46
C LEU A 48 10.13 8.71 19.84
N ALA A 49 11.32 8.87 20.43
CA ALA A 49 12.58 8.32 19.94
C ALA A 49 12.47 6.82 19.66
N ASN A 50 11.75 6.09 20.52
CA ASN A 50 11.52 4.65 20.35
C ASN A 50 10.69 4.34 19.10
N ILE A 51 9.67 5.15 18.79
CA ILE A 51 8.86 5.00 17.56
C ILE A 51 9.71 5.29 16.33
N GLN A 52 10.61 6.27 16.42
CA GLN A 52 11.50 6.62 15.32
C GLN A 52 12.53 5.52 15.05
N ILE A 53 13.14 4.97 16.09
CA ILE A 53 14.01 3.79 16.01
C ILE A 53 13.24 2.61 15.41
N LEU A 54 12.04 2.31 15.93
CA LEU A 54 11.20 1.22 15.46
C LEU A 54 10.84 1.36 13.97
N ARG A 55 10.59 2.59 13.50
CA ARG A 55 10.39 2.90 12.07
C ARG A 55 11.62 2.55 11.22
N GLY A 56 12.81 2.86 11.72
CA GLY A 56 14.08 2.50 11.08
C GLY A 56 14.30 0.99 11.02
N VAL A 57 14.03 0.29 12.12
CA VAL A 57 14.10 -1.19 12.18
C VAL A 57 13.11 -1.82 11.20
N ALA A 58 11.87 -1.34 11.16
CA ALA A 58 10.87 -1.84 10.22
C ALA A 58 11.31 -1.67 8.76
N ALA A 59 11.89 -0.52 8.40
CA ALA A 59 12.45 -0.29 7.07
C ALA A 59 13.60 -1.26 6.73
N ALA A 60 14.51 -1.48 7.68
CA ALA A 60 15.63 -2.41 7.50
C ALA A 60 15.16 -3.87 7.33
N VAL A 61 14.16 -4.30 8.10
CA VAL A 61 13.56 -5.64 7.96
C VAL A 61 12.94 -5.83 6.57
N VAL A 62 12.23 -4.81 6.04
CA VAL A 62 11.68 -4.84 4.68
C VAL A 62 12.79 -4.86 3.62
N LEU A 63 13.88 -4.11 3.82
CA LEU A 63 15.04 -4.13 2.93
C LEU A 63 15.68 -5.53 2.89
N VAL A 64 15.94 -6.14 4.05
CA VAL A 64 16.57 -7.47 4.14
C VAL A 64 15.68 -8.52 3.48
N HIS A 65 14.36 -8.47 3.72
CA HIS A 65 13.40 -9.31 3.02
C HIS A 65 13.55 -9.22 1.49
N HIS A 66 13.49 -8.01 0.93
CA HIS A 66 13.61 -7.84 -0.51
C HIS A 66 15.01 -8.20 -1.03
N ALA A 67 16.07 -7.93 -0.27
CA ALA A 67 17.42 -8.35 -0.64
C ALA A 67 17.51 -9.88 -0.80
N ALA A 68 16.91 -10.65 0.13
CA ALA A 68 16.83 -12.11 0.02
C ALA A 68 15.97 -12.57 -1.17
N VAL A 69 14.82 -11.93 -1.41
CA VAL A 69 13.95 -12.21 -2.56
C VAL A 69 14.70 -11.97 -3.87
N TYR A 70 15.35 -10.83 -4.03
CA TYR A 70 16.08 -10.48 -5.25
C TYR A 70 17.38 -11.28 -5.41
N ALA A 71 18.05 -11.67 -4.32
CA ALA A 71 19.19 -12.58 -4.39
C ALA A 71 18.77 -13.95 -4.93
N GLN A 72 17.62 -14.47 -4.51
CA GLN A 72 17.09 -15.69 -5.11
C GLN A 72 16.70 -15.48 -6.58
N LEU A 73 15.92 -14.44 -6.89
CA LEU A 73 15.39 -14.22 -8.24
C LEU A 73 16.47 -13.91 -9.29
N LEU A 74 17.51 -13.16 -8.92
CA LEU A 74 18.52 -12.67 -9.86
C LEU A 74 19.85 -13.44 -9.79
N ARG A 75 20.11 -14.18 -8.71
CA ARG A 75 21.37 -14.91 -8.48
C ARG A 75 21.17 -16.39 -8.13
N GLY A 76 19.93 -16.88 -8.08
CA GLY A 76 19.63 -18.28 -7.75
C GLY A 76 20.04 -18.68 -6.33
N ALA A 77 20.19 -17.71 -5.41
CA ALA A 77 20.61 -18.02 -4.05
C ALA A 77 19.50 -18.66 -3.22
N ASP A 78 19.89 -19.65 -2.43
CA ASP A 78 19.00 -20.27 -1.45
C ASP A 78 18.61 -19.26 -0.36
N ARG A 79 17.33 -19.27 -0.02
CA ARG A 79 16.83 -18.55 1.15
C ARG A 79 17.11 -19.39 2.38
N LEU A 80 17.96 -18.90 3.27
CA LEU A 80 18.37 -19.62 4.48
C LEU A 80 17.16 -19.97 5.38
N PHE A 81 16.16 -19.08 5.44
CA PHE A 81 14.94 -19.27 6.23
C PHE A 81 13.70 -18.83 5.44
N PRO A 82 13.24 -19.61 4.43
CA PRO A 82 12.23 -19.15 3.47
C PRO A 82 10.92 -18.67 4.12
N THR A 83 10.47 -19.35 5.18
CA THR A 83 9.25 -19.00 5.93
C THR A 83 9.42 -17.71 6.72
N LEU A 84 10.58 -17.53 7.37
CA LEU A 84 10.89 -16.31 8.11
C LEU A 84 11.00 -15.12 7.15
N ASP A 85 11.76 -15.30 6.06
CA ASP A 85 11.94 -14.30 5.02
C ASP A 85 10.58 -13.86 4.49
N ALA A 86 9.68 -14.79 4.15
CA ALA A 86 8.34 -14.46 3.65
C ALA A 86 7.52 -13.57 4.61
N MET A 87 7.75 -13.67 5.92
CA MET A 87 7.03 -12.90 6.93
C MET A 87 7.66 -11.55 7.26
N MET A 88 8.98 -11.38 7.08
CA MET A 88 9.68 -10.14 7.40
C MET A 88 9.08 -8.91 6.71
N GLY A 89 8.75 -9.02 5.42
CA GLY A 89 8.09 -7.95 4.67
C GLY A 89 6.72 -7.58 5.27
N LEU A 90 5.93 -8.58 5.66
CA LEU A 90 4.62 -8.40 6.28
C LEU A 90 4.74 -7.70 7.65
N TRP A 91 5.68 -8.13 8.49
CA TRP A 91 5.88 -7.55 9.83
C TRP A 91 6.33 -6.09 9.77
N GLY A 92 7.29 -5.77 8.89
CA GLY A 92 7.75 -4.39 8.72
C GLY A 92 6.64 -3.45 8.29
N VAL A 93 5.82 -3.85 7.30
CA VAL A 93 4.67 -3.08 6.83
C VAL A 93 3.61 -2.93 7.94
N ALA A 94 3.33 -4.00 8.70
CA ALA A 94 2.39 -3.93 9.82
C ALA A 94 2.84 -2.92 10.88
N VAL A 95 4.13 -2.86 11.20
CA VAL A 95 4.69 -1.85 12.12
C VAL A 95 4.53 -0.44 11.57
N PHE A 96 4.81 -0.19 10.28
CA PHE A 96 4.57 1.12 9.66
C PHE A 96 3.11 1.58 9.78
N PHE A 97 2.16 0.68 9.51
CA PHE A 97 0.74 1.00 9.61
C PHE A 97 0.27 1.21 11.05
N ALA A 98 0.77 0.43 12.01
CA ALA A 98 0.47 0.65 13.43
C ALA A 98 1.02 1.99 13.93
N ILE A 99 2.25 2.36 13.52
CA ILE A 99 2.81 3.69 13.79
C ILE A 99 1.92 4.77 13.17
N SER A 100 1.56 4.64 11.88
CA SER A 100 0.73 5.62 11.18
C SER A 100 -0.62 5.81 11.88
N GLY A 101 -1.34 4.73 12.21
CA GLY A 101 -2.58 4.78 12.97
C GLY A 101 -2.43 5.48 14.32
N SER A 102 -1.39 5.15 15.08
CA SER A 102 -1.13 5.77 16.39
C SER A 102 -0.90 7.28 16.31
N LEU A 103 -0.18 7.75 15.28
CA LEU A 103 0.08 9.17 15.06
C LEU A 103 -1.19 9.87 14.58
N MET A 104 -1.92 9.26 13.64
CA MET A 104 -3.11 9.85 13.03
C MET A 104 -4.25 10.03 14.03
N ALA A 105 -4.42 9.15 15.01
CA ALA A 105 -5.48 9.28 16.02
C ALA A 105 -5.42 10.59 16.81
N GLY A 106 -4.22 11.11 17.08
CA GLY A 106 -4.07 12.43 17.71
C GLY A 106 -4.21 13.58 16.70
N LEU A 107 -3.58 13.45 15.53
CA LEU A 107 -3.56 14.50 14.51
C LEU A 107 -4.94 14.81 13.95
N VAL A 108 -5.78 13.79 13.72
CA VAL A 108 -7.13 13.97 13.14
C VAL A 108 -8.08 14.75 14.06
N VAL A 109 -7.85 14.68 15.38
CA VAL A 109 -8.64 15.43 16.38
C VAL A 109 -8.10 16.84 16.57
N ARG A 110 -6.77 17.00 16.53
CA ARG A 110 -6.09 18.26 16.83
C ARG A 110 -6.11 19.23 15.65
N ASP A 111 -5.85 18.74 14.45
CA ASP A 111 -5.61 19.58 13.28
C ASP A 111 -6.91 19.84 12.52
N ARG A 112 -7.05 21.02 11.91
CA ARG A 112 -8.19 21.31 11.02
C ARG A 112 -8.16 20.32 9.83
N PRO A 113 -9.29 19.79 9.35
CA PRO A 113 -9.30 18.73 8.33
C PRO A 113 -8.46 19.06 7.08
N LEU A 114 -8.60 20.27 6.52
CA LEU A 114 -7.81 20.69 5.36
C LEU A 114 -6.31 20.71 5.66
N LEU A 115 -5.91 21.22 6.82
CA LEU A 115 -4.50 21.29 7.22
C LEU A 115 -3.92 19.89 7.46
N PHE A 116 -4.70 19.02 8.11
CA PHE A 116 -4.37 17.61 8.29
C PHE A 116 -4.03 16.95 6.95
N LEU A 117 -4.95 17.00 5.99
CA LEU A 117 -4.74 16.36 4.69
C LEU A 117 -3.56 16.98 3.93
N ALA A 118 -3.44 18.33 3.93
CA ALA A 118 -2.32 19.01 3.29
C ALA A 118 -0.95 18.53 3.80
N HIS A 119 -0.77 18.47 5.13
CA HIS A 119 0.48 17.99 5.72
C HIS A 119 0.77 16.52 5.39
N ARG A 120 -0.27 15.68 5.30
CA ARG A 120 -0.11 14.26 5.00
C ARG A 120 0.28 14.02 3.54
N ILE A 121 -0.42 14.64 2.59
CA ILE A 121 -0.12 14.51 1.16
C ILE A 121 1.23 15.13 0.82
N SER A 122 1.59 16.27 1.44
CA SER A 122 2.91 16.89 1.25
C SER A 122 4.06 16.09 1.85
N ARG A 123 3.77 15.17 2.78
CA ARG A 123 4.79 14.26 3.32
C ARG A 123 5.10 13.11 2.37
N ILE A 124 4.11 12.64 1.60
CA ILE A 124 4.25 11.48 0.71
C ILE A 124 4.73 11.90 -0.68
N PHE A 125 3.90 12.66 -1.40
CA PHE A 125 4.01 12.82 -2.86
C PHE A 125 5.31 13.48 -3.34
N PRO A 126 5.80 14.58 -2.73
CA PRO A 126 6.98 15.28 -3.25
C PRO A 126 8.21 14.38 -3.31
N THR A 127 8.52 13.69 -2.21
CA THR A 127 9.66 12.76 -2.15
C THR A 127 9.40 11.53 -3.01
N TYR A 128 8.18 10.98 -3.01
CA TYR A 128 7.81 9.86 -3.87
C TYR A 128 8.06 10.15 -5.35
N LEU A 129 7.51 11.26 -5.86
CA LEU A 129 7.66 11.64 -7.27
C LEU A 129 9.10 11.99 -7.62
N ALA A 130 9.84 12.62 -6.69
CA ALA A 130 11.27 12.89 -6.90
C ALA A 130 12.08 11.59 -7.03
N VAL A 131 11.81 10.58 -6.19
CA VAL A 131 12.45 9.28 -6.27
C VAL A 131 12.07 8.55 -7.57
N VAL A 132 10.80 8.55 -7.96
CA VAL A 132 10.35 7.97 -9.24
C VAL A 132 11.06 8.64 -10.41
N ALA A 133 11.12 9.98 -10.43
CA ALA A 133 11.79 10.72 -11.49
C ALA A 133 13.30 10.42 -11.55
N LEU A 134 13.96 10.35 -10.38
CA LEU A 134 15.38 9.99 -10.28
C LEU A 134 15.66 8.61 -10.88
N PHE A 135 14.92 7.58 -10.47
CA PHE A 135 15.15 6.22 -10.98
C PHE A 135 14.68 6.05 -12.42
N ALA A 136 13.61 6.73 -12.85
CA ALA A 136 13.21 6.74 -14.25
C ALA A 136 14.33 7.31 -15.15
N ALA A 137 14.93 8.43 -14.74
CA ALA A 137 16.05 9.04 -15.47
C ALA A 137 17.29 8.14 -15.47
N LEU A 138 17.63 7.54 -14.32
CA LEU A 138 18.79 6.65 -14.20
C LEU A 138 18.63 5.38 -15.04
N PHE A 139 17.47 4.73 -14.99
CA PHE A 139 17.20 3.55 -15.82
C PHE A 139 17.24 3.91 -17.31
N ALA A 140 16.64 5.03 -17.71
CA ALA A 140 16.70 5.50 -19.09
C ALA A 140 18.14 5.77 -19.57
N ALA A 141 18.96 6.42 -18.74
CA ALA A 141 20.37 6.69 -19.04
C ALA A 141 21.21 5.41 -19.21
N LEU A 142 20.83 4.33 -18.51
CA LEU A 142 21.47 3.02 -18.61
C LEU A 142 20.85 2.11 -19.70
N GLY A 143 19.86 2.61 -20.46
CA GLY A 143 19.15 1.80 -21.46
C GLY A 143 18.26 0.69 -20.86
N LEU A 144 17.92 0.79 -19.58
CA LEU A 144 17.10 -0.18 -18.85
C LEU A 144 15.61 0.20 -18.90
N SER A 145 14.74 -0.81 -18.94
CA SER A 145 13.29 -0.61 -18.88
C SER A 145 12.83 -0.22 -17.47
N PHE A 146 12.06 0.87 -17.36
CA PHE A 146 11.43 1.29 -16.12
C PHE A 146 9.90 1.29 -16.27
N GLY A 147 9.23 0.36 -15.58
CA GLY A 147 7.79 0.16 -15.64
C GLY A 147 6.99 1.07 -14.69
N GLY A 148 5.66 0.92 -14.68
CA GLY A 148 4.82 1.50 -13.62
C GLY A 148 4.59 3.02 -13.64
N LEU A 149 4.99 3.73 -14.71
CA LEU A 149 4.84 5.19 -14.87
C LEU A 149 3.44 5.66 -15.29
N ALA A 150 2.43 4.79 -15.25
CA ALA A 150 1.08 5.17 -15.63
C ALA A 150 0.51 6.20 -14.63
N PRO A 151 -0.23 7.23 -15.09
CA PRO A 151 -0.82 8.25 -14.19
C PRO A 151 -1.64 7.64 -13.05
N LEU A 152 -2.32 6.52 -13.33
CA LEU A 152 -3.10 5.78 -12.35
C LEU A 152 -2.24 5.20 -11.23
N SER A 153 -1.08 4.63 -11.56
CA SER A 153 -0.11 4.12 -10.56
C SER A 153 0.53 5.27 -9.77
N LEU A 154 0.90 6.37 -10.44
CA LEU A 154 1.51 7.54 -9.81
C LEU A 154 0.55 8.31 -8.90
N SER A 155 -0.76 8.17 -9.10
CA SER A 155 -1.79 8.82 -8.27
C SER A 155 -1.87 8.27 -6.85
N LEU A 156 -1.37 7.04 -6.63
CA LEU A 156 -1.55 6.26 -5.41
C LEU A 156 -3.03 6.09 -4.99
N ALA A 157 -3.97 6.32 -5.90
CA ALA A 157 -5.39 6.06 -5.65
C ALA A 157 -5.67 4.55 -5.70
N PRO A 158 -6.65 4.04 -4.92
CA PRO A 158 -7.02 2.63 -4.91
C PRO A 158 -7.76 2.22 -6.19
N ALA A 159 -6.98 1.98 -7.23
CA ALA A 159 -7.42 1.76 -8.60
C ALA A 159 -7.39 0.29 -9.05
N GLY A 160 -7.42 -0.66 -8.10
CA GLY A 160 -7.31 -2.10 -8.35
C GLY A 160 -5.89 -2.55 -8.69
N PRO A 161 -5.73 -3.73 -9.33
CA PRO A 161 -4.42 -4.29 -9.67
C PRO A 161 -3.65 -3.39 -10.65
N ARG A 162 -2.48 -2.92 -10.23
CA ARG A 162 -1.57 -2.05 -11.01
C ARG A 162 -0.12 -2.47 -10.86
N SER A 163 0.67 -2.17 -11.87
CA SER A 163 2.14 -2.20 -11.79
C SER A 163 2.61 -0.83 -11.30
N TYR A 164 3.49 -0.83 -10.30
CA TYR A 164 4.09 0.36 -9.72
C TYR A 164 5.57 0.43 -10.05
N ALA A 165 6.12 1.64 -10.09
CA ALA A 165 7.45 1.91 -10.63
C ALA A 165 8.57 1.42 -9.70
N LEU A 166 8.39 1.58 -8.39
CA LEU A 166 9.33 1.18 -7.34
C LEU A 166 8.99 -0.21 -6.77
N ASN A 167 7.92 -0.87 -7.25
CA ASN A 167 7.36 -2.15 -6.79
C ASN A 167 6.92 -2.22 -5.31
N VAL A 168 6.95 -1.11 -4.59
CA VAL A 168 6.67 -1.03 -3.14
C VAL A 168 5.56 -0.04 -2.81
N GLU A 169 5.08 0.72 -3.79
CA GLU A 169 4.08 1.77 -3.61
C GLU A 169 2.70 1.27 -3.22
N TRP A 170 2.43 -0.03 -3.35
CA TRP A 170 1.15 -0.62 -3.00
C TRP A 170 0.74 -0.30 -1.56
N THR A 171 1.67 -0.17 -0.61
CA THR A 171 1.35 0.23 0.77
C THR A 171 0.97 1.71 0.89
N LEU A 172 1.52 2.58 0.03
CA LEU A 172 1.19 4.00 0.01
C LEU A 172 -0.23 4.25 -0.51
N VAL A 173 -0.76 3.33 -1.31
CA VAL A 173 -2.19 3.33 -1.70
C VAL A 173 -3.08 3.21 -0.47
N PHE A 174 -2.76 2.28 0.44
CA PHE A 174 -3.46 2.16 1.72
C PHE A 174 -3.27 3.43 2.55
N GLU A 175 -2.05 3.92 2.69
CA GLU A 175 -1.75 5.07 3.53
C GLU A 175 -2.47 6.35 3.07
N THR A 176 -2.44 6.66 1.77
CA THR A 176 -3.18 7.80 1.21
C THR A 176 -4.69 7.61 1.33
N SER A 177 -5.19 6.39 1.15
CA SER A 177 -6.62 6.07 1.39
C SER A 177 -7.02 6.27 2.85
N PHE A 178 -6.17 5.89 3.81
CA PHE A 178 -6.42 6.16 5.23
C PHE A 178 -6.47 7.65 5.51
N TYR A 179 -5.57 8.44 4.92
CA TYR A 179 -5.56 9.89 5.10
C TYR A 179 -6.79 10.57 4.51
N VAL A 180 -7.24 10.16 3.32
CA VAL A 180 -8.50 10.62 2.73
C VAL A 180 -9.69 10.20 3.59
N GLY A 181 -9.75 8.95 4.05
CA GLY A 181 -10.84 8.46 4.91
C GLY A 181 -10.93 9.22 6.24
N LEU A 182 -9.79 9.45 6.91
CA LEU A 182 -9.73 10.25 8.14
C LEU A 182 -10.08 11.72 7.89
N PHE A 183 -9.67 12.28 6.76
CA PHE A 183 -10.07 13.63 6.35
C PHE A 183 -11.59 13.75 6.18
N LEU A 184 -12.23 12.79 5.52
CA LEU A 184 -13.69 12.76 5.34
C LEU A 184 -14.40 12.62 6.68
N LEU A 185 -13.93 11.73 7.54
CA LEU A 185 -14.44 11.53 8.91
C LEU A 185 -14.32 12.81 9.74
N ALA A 186 -13.17 13.49 9.68
CA ALA A 186 -12.96 14.75 10.39
C ALA A 186 -13.83 15.88 9.84
N SER A 187 -13.98 15.96 8.51
CA SER A 187 -14.85 16.93 7.83
C SER A 187 -16.34 16.71 8.16
N ALA A 188 -16.74 15.47 8.43
CA ALA A 188 -18.07 15.11 8.92
C ALA A 188 -18.26 15.38 10.44
N GLY A 189 -17.27 15.96 11.13
CA GLY A 189 -17.35 16.23 12.57
C GLY A 189 -17.17 15.00 13.48
N LEU A 190 -16.78 13.85 12.91
CA LEU A 190 -16.68 12.58 13.63
C LEU A 190 -15.29 12.31 14.22
N ALA A 191 -14.34 13.25 14.12
CA ALA A 191 -12.96 13.06 14.60
C ALA A 191 -12.89 12.61 16.07
N ARG A 192 -13.74 13.18 16.94
CA ARG A 192 -13.81 12.81 18.37
C ARG A 192 -14.36 11.39 18.63
N ARG A 193 -15.00 10.78 17.62
CA ARG A 193 -15.52 9.40 17.65
C ARG A 193 -14.51 8.39 17.06
N ILE A 194 -13.24 8.77 16.87
CA ILE A 194 -12.25 7.91 16.22
C ILE A 194 -12.08 6.55 16.91
N VAL A 195 -12.16 6.49 18.24
CA VAL A 195 -12.02 5.24 19.00
C VAL A 195 -13.19 4.27 18.74
N PRO A 196 -14.47 4.62 18.97
CA PRO A 196 -15.55 3.71 18.65
C PRO A 196 -15.62 3.35 17.16
N LEU A 197 -15.25 4.28 16.26
CA LEU A 197 -15.18 3.99 14.82
C LEU A 197 -14.06 3.02 14.47
N ALA A 198 -12.89 3.11 15.12
CA ALA A 198 -11.80 2.15 14.95
C ALA A 198 -12.16 0.76 15.50
N VAL A 199 -12.87 0.69 16.63
CA VAL A 199 -13.40 -0.59 17.17
C VAL A 199 -14.42 -1.19 16.21
N LEU A 200 -15.36 -0.39 15.70
CA LEU A 200 -16.32 -0.82 14.69
C LEU A 200 -15.61 -1.32 13.43
N TRP A 201 -14.57 -0.61 12.98
CA TRP A 201 -13.80 -1.01 11.81
C TRP A 201 -13.07 -2.35 12.03
N LEU A 202 -12.46 -2.57 13.19
CA LEU A 202 -11.88 -3.88 13.55
C LEU A 202 -12.93 -4.99 13.58
N ALA A 203 -14.14 -4.72 14.08
CA ALA A 203 -15.24 -5.68 14.06
C ALA A 203 -15.69 -6.00 12.62
N VAL A 204 -15.78 -4.99 11.74
CA VAL A 204 -16.07 -5.17 10.31
C VAL A 204 -14.98 -5.97 9.61
N LEU A 205 -13.71 -5.71 9.92
CA LEU A 205 -12.58 -6.49 9.41
C LEU A 205 -12.67 -7.95 9.86
N ALA A 206 -12.99 -8.21 11.13
CA ALA A 206 -13.16 -9.58 11.65
C ALA A 206 -14.33 -10.29 10.97
N ALA A 207 -15.47 -9.61 10.81
CA ALA A 207 -16.60 -10.14 10.05
C ALA A 207 -16.22 -10.43 8.59
N ALA A 208 -15.49 -9.53 7.93
CA ALA A 208 -15.01 -9.73 6.57
C ALA A 208 -14.06 -10.93 6.45
N PHE A 209 -13.19 -11.16 7.45
CA PHE A 209 -12.32 -12.33 7.51
C PHE A 209 -13.11 -13.65 7.56
N LEU A 210 -14.22 -13.67 8.32
CA LEU A 210 -15.06 -14.86 8.49
C LEU A 210 -16.05 -15.08 7.33
N LEU A 211 -16.57 -14.01 6.73
CA LEU A 211 -17.66 -14.07 5.76
C LEU A 211 -17.21 -14.01 4.30
N LEU A 212 -16.05 -13.41 4.00
CA LEU A 212 -15.58 -13.29 2.62
C LEU A 212 -14.77 -14.53 2.18
N PRO A 213 -14.93 -14.99 0.92
CA PRO A 213 -14.09 -16.03 0.34
C PRO A 213 -12.60 -15.64 0.39
N ALA A 214 -11.72 -16.62 0.56
CA ALA A 214 -10.26 -16.40 0.61
C ALA A 214 -9.74 -15.62 -0.61
N ALA A 215 -10.27 -15.91 -1.81
CA ALA A 215 -9.93 -15.20 -3.05
C ALA A 215 -10.23 -13.69 -3.00
N SER A 216 -11.22 -13.26 -2.22
CA SER A 216 -11.54 -11.84 -2.03
C SER A 216 -10.69 -11.17 -0.95
N ARG A 217 -10.02 -11.95 -0.09
CA ARG A 217 -9.22 -11.49 1.06
C ARG A 217 -7.72 -11.40 0.77
N ASP A 218 -7.20 -12.27 -0.10
CA ASP A 218 -5.76 -12.31 -0.44
C ASP A 218 -5.36 -11.33 -1.57
N LEU A 219 -6.12 -10.25 -1.77
CA LEU A 219 -5.82 -9.24 -2.78
C LEU A 219 -4.74 -8.27 -2.25
N VAL A 220 -3.56 -8.30 -2.88
CA VAL A 220 -2.48 -7.34 -2.57
C VAL A 220 -2.87 -5.91 -2.98
N LEU A 221 -3.60 -5.77 -4.08
CA LEU A 221 -4.04 -4.50 -4.65
C LEU A 221 -5.56 -4.50 -4.84
N PRO A 222 -6.31 -4.33 -3.74
CA PRO A 222 -7.77 -4.36 -3.80
C PRO A 222 -8.31 -3.15 -4.59
N PRO A 223 -9.46 -3.30 -5.26
CA PRO A 223 -10.26 -2.15 -5.66
C PRO A 223 -10.69 -1.34 -4.43
N ALA A 224 -11.09 -0.08 -4.64
CA ALA A 224 -11.37 0.87 -3.55
C ALA A 224 -12.44 0.37 -2.56
N TYR A 225 -13.44 -0.37 -3.05
CA TYR A 225 -14.52 -0.90 -2.21
C TYR A 225 -14.08 -2.06 -1.31
N LEU A 226 -13.03 -2.80 -1.68
CA LEU A 226 -12.47 -3.88 -0.84
C LEU A 226 -11.35 -3.38 0.07
N LEU A 227 -10.68 -2.28 -0.26
CA LEU A 227 -9.54 -1.79 0.51
C LEU A 227 -9.80 -1.70 2.02
N PRO A 228 -10.91 -1.12 2.50
CA PRO A 228 -11.20 -1.03 3.93
C PRO A 228 -11.46 -2.38 4.61
N LEU A 229 -11.64 -3.45 3.85
CA LEU A 229 -11.92 -4.80 4.33
C LEU A 229 -10.68 -5.71 4.32
N MET A 230 -9.53 -5.22 3.84
CA MET A 230 -8.31 -6.02 3.78
C MET A 230 -7.66 -6.13 5.16
N ALA A 231 -7.15 -7.32 5.47
CA ALA A 231 -6.42 -7.59 6.72
C ALA A 231 -5.20 -6.67 6.92
N ALA A 232 -4.64 -6.12 5.84
CA ALA A 232 -3.60 -5.09 5.91
C ALA A 232 -4.04 -3.83 6.69
N CYS A 233 -5.33 -3.56 6.83
CA CYS A 233 -5.85 -2.42 7.60
C CYS A 233 -5.84 -2.64 9.12
N VAL A 234 -5.75 -3.88 9.60
CA VAL A 234 -5.76 -4.25 11.03
C VAL A 234 -4.74 -3.45 11.85
N PRO A 235 -3.44 -3.40 11.50
CA PRO A 235 -2.46 -2.64 12.27
C PRO A 235 -2.78 -1.14 12.33
N PHE A 236 -3.27 -0.54 11.23
CA PHE A 236 -3.65 0.87 11.21
C PHE A 236 -4.85 1.14 12.13
N ALA A 237 -5.91 0.35 11.98
CA ALA A 237 -7.13 0.47 12.79
C ALA A 237 -6.85 0.24 14.29
N GLY A 238 -6.04 -0.77 14.63
CA GLY A 238 -5.59 -1.00 16.01
C GLY A 238 -4.67 0.11 16.51
N GLY A 239 -3.82 0.66 15.65
CA GLY A 239 -2.98 1.83 15.95
C GLY A 239 -3.81 3.04 16.39
N LEU A 240 -4.99 3.27 15.81
CA LEU A 240 -5.88 4.36 16.20
C LEU A 240 -6.35 4.27 17.67
N LEU A 241 -6.31 3.09 18.28
CA LEU A 241 -6.69 2.86 19.68
C LEU A 241 -5.56 3.18 20.66
N LEU A 242 -4.31 3.17 20.20
CA LEU A 242 -3.13 3.26 21.06
C LEU A 242 -3.09 4.50 21.97
N PRO A 243 -3.38 5.73 21.50
CA PRO A 243 -3.34 6.90 22.38
C PRO A 243 -4.27 6.76 23.59
N ARG A 244 -5.46 6.17 23.40
CA ARG A 244 -6.42 5.97 24.49
C ARG A 244 -6.02 4.82 25.40
N LEU A 245 -5.48 3.73 24.85
CA LEU A 245 -4.98 2.60 25.63
C LEU A 245 -3.79 3.02 26.51
N ILE A 246 -2.86 3.82 25.98
CA ILE A 246 -1.73 4.39 26.70
C ILE A 246 -2.22 5.35 27.79
N ALA A 247 -3.11 6.29 27.46
CA ALA A 247 -3.65 7.25 28.43
C ALA A 247 -4.42 6.58 29.58
N SER A 248 -5.08 5.45 29.31
CA SER A 248 -5.79 4.66 30.33
C SER A 248 -4.91 3.73 31.17
N GLY A 249 -3.60 3.67 30.90
CA GLY A 249 -2.67 2.73 31.56
C GLY A 249 -2.81 1.27 31.13
N ARG A 250 -3.73 0.94 30.21
CA ARG A 250 -3.95 -0.42 29.69
C ARG A 250 -2.84 -0.90 28.75
N MET A 251 -2.08 0.02 28.16
CA MET A 251 -0.91 -0.30 27.35
C MET A 251 0.36 -0.03 28.16
N THR A 252 1.02 -1.10 28.59
CA THR A 252 2.32 -1.03 29.29
C THR A 252 3.44 -1.54 28.38
N PRO A 253 4.71 -1.18 28.64
CA PRO A 253 5.84 -1.71 27.87
C PRO A 253 5.93 -3.24 27.90
N VAL A 254 5.49 -3.86 29.00
CA VAL A 254 5.46 -5.32 29.18
C VAL A 254 4.50 -5.99 28.20
N ALA A 255 3.40 -5.32 27.81
CA ALA A 255 2.48 -5.85 26.80
C ALA A 255 3.16 -6.09 25.45
N GLY A 256 4.29 -5.41 25.16
CA GLY A 256 5.10 -5.64 23.97
C GLY A 256 5.74 -7.02 23.92
N LEU A 257 5.93 -7.71 25.05
CA LEU A 257 6.47 -9.07 25.07
C LEU A 257 5.54 -10.07 24.37
N LEU A 258 4.23 -9.79 24.35
CA LEU A 258 3.24 -10.60 23.61
C LEU A 258 3.37 -10.47 22.09
N ALA A 259 4.09 -9.47 21.58
CA ALA A 259 4.33 -9.35 20.14
C ALA A 259 5.21 -10.49 19.61
N LEU A 260 6.17 -10.98 20.41
CA LEU A 260 7.09 -12.05 20.00
C LEU A 260 6.39 -13.37 19.68
N PRO A 261 5.57 -13.97 20.58
CA PRO A 261 4.85 -15.20 20.25
C PRO A 261 3.84 -15.01 19.10
N LEU A 262 3.26 -13.81 18.94
CA LEU A 262 2.35 -13.53 17.81
C LEU A 262 3.09 -13.45 16.47
N PHE A 263 4.28 -12.84 16.43
CA PHE A 263 5.13 -12.88 15.24
C PHE A 263 5.60 -14.31 14.95
N ALA A 264 6.01 -15.07 15.97
CA ALA A 264 6.37 -16.47 15.80
C ALA A 264 5.20 -17.31 15.26
N ALA A 265 3.97 -17.08 15.74
CA ALA A 265 2.78 -17.75 15.26
C ALA A 265 2.48 -17.49 13.77
N CYS A 266 2.91 -16.34 13.22
CA CYS A 266 2.78 -16.06 11.78
C CYS A 266 3.50 -17.09 10.89
N LEU A 267 4.52 -17.78 11.42
CA LEU A 267 5.29 -18.78 10.68
C LEU A 267 4.52 -20.10 10.46
N PHE A 268 3.40 -20.30 11.17
CA PHE A 268 2.66 -21.57 11.20
C PHE A 268 1.23 -21.46 10.67
N VAL A 269 0.83 -20.27 10.20
CA VAL A 269 -0.53 -20.01 9.73
C VAL A 269 -0.54 -19.53 8.29
N GLU A 270 -1.71 -19.61 7.66
CA GLU A 270 -1.93 -19.03 6.33
C GLU A 270 -1.70 -17.51 6.32
N ARG A 271 -1.39 -16.97 5.13
CA ARG A 271 -0.99 -15.57 4.94
C ARG A 271 -2.00 -14.58 5.51
N ASP A 272 -3.30 -14.83 5.35
CA ASP A 272 -4.34 -13.93 5.86
C ASP A 272 -4.42 -13.93 7.38
N ALA A 273 -4.31 -15.10 8.01
CA ALA A 273 -4.19 -15.19 9.47
C ALA A 273 -2.89 -14.53 9.96
N ALA A 274 -1.77 -14.70 9.24
CA ALA A 274 -0.50 -14.04 9.55
C ALA A 274 -0.61 -12.50 9.47
N ARG A 275 -1.40 -11.95 8.55
CA ARG A 275 -1.68 -10.49 8.49
C ARG A 275 -2.40 -9.99 9.75
N TRP A 276 -3.34 -10.77 10.28
CA TRP A 276 -4.01 -10.45 11.55
C TRP A 276 -3.05 -10.53 12.74
N LEU A 277 -2.36 -11.65 12.91
CA LEU A 277 -1.42 -11.87 14.01
C LEU A 277 -0.29 -10.83 13.99
N GLY A 278 0.31 -10.61 12.82
CA GLY A 278 1.35 -9.60 12.62
C GLY A 278 0.82 -8.18 12.84
N GLY A 279 -0.43 -7.89 12.47
CA GLY A 279 -1.09 -6.63 12.75
C GLY A 279 -1.25 -6.35 14.24
N ILE A 280 -1.73 -7.34 15.01
CA ILE A 280 -1.87 -7.26 16.47
C ILE A 280 -0.50 -7.13 17.13
N ALA A 281 0.48 -7.94 16.72
CA ALA A 281 1.85 -7.89 17.21
C ALA A 281 2.49 -6.52 16.98
N ALA A 282 2.28 -5.93 15.79
CA ALA A 282 2.74 -4.58 15.48
C ALA A 282 2.10 -3.51 16.39
N VAL A 283 0.80 -3.59 16.67
CA VAL A 283 0.11 -2.66 17.59
C VAL A 283 0.68 -2.76 19.00
N LEU A 284 0.92 -3.98 19.50
CA LEU A 284 1.54 -4.22 20.81
C LEU A 284 2.96 -3.67 20.87
N LEU A 285 3.77 -3.92 19.83
CA LEU A 285 5.14 -3.45 19.74
C LEU A 285 5.23 -1.92 19.70
N VAL A 286 4.37 -1.27 18.89
CA VAL A 286 4.27 0.19 18.80
C VAL A 286 3.75 0.78 20.11
N GLY A 287 2.75 0.16 20.74
CA GLY A 287 2.24 0.55 22.04
C GLY A 287 3.29 0.49 23.14
N ALA A 288 4.11 -0.56 23.15
CA ALA A 288 5.23 -0.71 24.08
C ALA A 288 6.32 0.34 23.84
N ALA A 289 6.68 0.59 22.58
CA ALA A 289 7.64 1.63 22.22
C ALA A 289 7.17 3.04 22.63
N ALA A 290 5.88 3.33 22.46
CA ALA A 290 5.28 4.62 22.81
C ALA A 290 5.10 4.83 24.33
N SER A 291 4.77 3.77 25.07
CA SER A 291 4.56 3.82 26.54
C SER A 291 5.85 3.69 27.35
N GLY A 292 6.90 3.13 26.76
CA GLY A 292 8.19 2.89 27.43
C GLY A 292 9.01 4.15 27.70
N ARG A 293 10.06 3.97 28.51
CA ARG A 293 11.10 5.00 28.69
C ARG A 293 11.72 5.31 27.33
N GLN A 294 11.63 6.56 26.92
CA GLN A 294 12.12 6.99 25.62
C GLN A 294 13.65 7.00 25.60
N ALA A 295 14.23 6.47 24.51
CA ALA A 295 15.65 6.52 24.26
C ALA A 295 16.15 7.96 24.26
N ARG A 296 17.30 8.19 24.90
CA ARG A 296 18.01 9.47 24.83
C ARG A 296 19.00 9.41 23.69
N SER A 297 19.28 10.54 23.04
CA SER A 297 20.26 10.63 21.95
C SER A 297 21.71 10.58 22.48
N GLU A 298 22.00 9.59 23.32
CA GLU A 298 23.27 9.33 23.98
C GLU A 298 23.92 8.12 23.28
N GLY A 299 25.20 8.24 22.93
CA GLY A 299 25.95 7.20 22.21
C GLY A 299 25.76 7.18 20.69
N ALA A 300 26.75 6.60 19.99
CA ALA A 300 26.75 6.52 18.53
C ALA A 300 25.64 5.61 17.98
N VAL A 301 25.38 4.47 18.64
CA VAL A 301 24.38 3.48 18.21
C VAL A 301 22.97 4.08 18.23
N THR A 302 22.58 4.75 19.32
CA THR A 302 21.26 5.36 19.42
C THR A 302 21.06 6.47 18.38
N ARG A 303 22.10 7.27 18.12
CA ARG A 303 22.06 8.29 17.07
C ARG A 303 21.93 7.68 15.67
N ALA A 304 22.66 6.60 15.38
CA ALA A 304 22.54 5.87 14.12
C ALA A 304 21.15 5.27 13.93
N ALA A 305 20.57 4.68 14.98
CA ALA A 305 19.22 4.14 14.95
C ALA A 305 18.15 5.23 14.73
N LEU A 306 18.32 6.40 15.35
CA LEU A 306 17.47 7.57 15.09
C LEU A 306 17.62 8.09 13.67
N ALA A 307 18.84 8.16 13.15
CA ALA A 307 19.12 8.59 11.77
C ALA A 307 18.53 7.62 10.73
N LEU A 308 18.62 6.30 10.98
CA LEU A 308 17.94 5.29 10.17
C LEU A 308 16.42 5.47 10.24
N GLY A 309 15.90 5.75 11.43
CA GLY A 309 14.52 6.15 11.64
C GLY A 309 14.12 7.33 10.77
N ASP A 310 14.90 8.40 10.78
CA ASP A 310 14.72 9.59 9.93
C ASP A 310 14.71 9.28 8.44
N ALA A 311 15.67 8.47 7.97
CA ALA A 311 15.81 8.09 6.57
C ALA A 311 14.83 6.99 6.10
N SER A 312 14.11 6.34 7.00
CA SER A 312 13.27 5.16 6.71
C SER A 312 12.29 5.32 5.55
N TYR A 313 11.68 6.50 5.36
CA TYR A 313 10.75 6.70 4.23
C TYR A 313 11.49 6.70 2.89
N VAL A 314 12.65 7.35 2.82
CA VAL A 314 13.48 7.33 1.62
C VAL A 314 14.02 5.92 1.38
N LEU A 315 14.53 5.25 2.42
CA LEU A 315 14.97 3.86 2.34
C LEU A 315 13.87 2.95 1.78
N TYR A 316 12.65 3.12 2.28
CA TYR A 316 11.47 2.40 1.78
C TYR A 316 11.23 2.64 0.30
N LEU A 317 11.35 3.86 -0.21
CA LEU A 317 11.11 4.15 -1.63
C LEU A 317 12.23 3.63 -2.55
N ILE A 318 13.48 3.73 -2.13
CA ILE A 318 14.62 3.49 -3.04
C ILE A 318 15.08 2.03 -3.07
N HIS A 319 14.79 1.23 -2.05
CA HIS A 319 15.50 -0.04 -1.88
C HIS A 319 15.34 -0.99 -3.07
N VAL A 320 14.14 -1.22 -3.61
CA VAL A 320 13.95 -2.13 -4.75
C VAL A 320 14.68 -1.66 -6.01
N PRO A 321 14.53 -0.41 -6.49
CA PRO A 321 15.34 0.09 -7.60
C PRO A 321 16.85 -0.03 -7.36
N VAL A 322 17.32 0.22 -6.13
CA VAL A 322 18.74 0.02 -5.77
C VAL A 322 19.16 -1.45 -5.85
N LEU A 323 18.34 -2.38 -5.38
CA LEU A 323 18.60 -3.83 -5.52
C LEU A 323 18.75 -4.23 -6.99
N VAL A 324 17.87 -3.72 -7.87
CA VAL A 324 17.92 -4.00 -9.32
C VAL A 324 19.16 -3.39 -9.96
N LEU A 325 19.48 -2.12 -9.67
CA LEU A 325 20.67 -1.47 -10.21
C LEU A 325 21.97 -2.08 -9.69
N THR A 326 21.99 -2.55 -8.44
CA THR A 326 23.14 -3.27 -7.91
C THR A 326 23.35 -4.57 -8.67
N ALA A 327 22.27 -5.29 -9.02
CA ALA A 327 22.39 -6.52 -9.80
C ALA A 327 22.92 -6.27 -11.22
N TRP A 328 22.58 -5.12 -11.80
CA TRP A 328 23.12 -4.67 -13.08
C TRP A 328 24.59 -4.26 -12.97
N ALA A 329 24.99 -3.58 -11.88
CA ALA A 329 26.33 -3.03 -11.72
C ALA A 329 27.38 -4.06 -11.28
N VAL A 330 27.00 -5.08 -10.49
CA VAL A 330 27.94 -6.10 -10.00
C VAL A 330 28.00 -7.31 -10.94
N PRO A 331 29.15 -8.02 -11.02
CA PRO A 331 29.31 -9.17 -11.91
C PRO A 331 28.28 -10.28 -11.66
N ALA A 332 27.83 -10.93 -12.73
CA ALA A 332 26.80 -11.97 -12.65
C ALA A 332 27.23 -13.24 -11.89
N HIS A 333 28.54 -13.51 -11.82
CA HIS A 333 29.09 -14.67 -11.11
C HIS A 333 29.18 -14.47 -9.58
N TRP A 334 28.84 -13.28 -9.07
CA TRP A 334 28.83 -13.07 -7.62
C TRP A 334 27.77 -13.93 -6.95
N SER A 335 28.13 -14.52 -5.81
CA SER A 335 27.17 -15.25 -4.98
C SER A 335 26.02 -14.32 -4.56
N GLY A 336 24.82 -14.88 -4.39
CA GLY A 336 23.69 -14.06 -3.95
C GLY A 336 23.90 -13.42 -2.57
N PHE A 337 24.74 -14.00 -1.70
CA PHE A 337 25.14 -13.37 -0.45
C PHE A 337 25.98 -12.11 -0.67
N ALA A 338 27.02 -12.18 -1.53
CA ALA A 338 27.85 -11.02 -1.84
C ALA A 338 27.02 -9.91 -2.51
N TYR A 339 26.19 -10.26 -3.48
CA TYR A 339 25.22 -9.34 -4.09
C TYR A 339 24.29 -8.72 -3.05
N GLY A 340 23.64 -9.54 -2.21
CA GLY A 340 22.67 -9.10 -1.22
C GLY A 340 23.28 -8.14 -0.20
N LEU A 341 24.48 -8.46 0.31
CA LEU A 341 25.21 -7.59 1.23
C LEU A 341 25.56 -6.25 0.58
N THR A 342 26.10 -6.26 -0.64
CA THR A 342 26.42 -5.03 -1.38
C THR A 342 25.17 -4.20 -1.64
N ALA A 343 24.06 -4.83 -2.02
CA ALA A 343 22.81 -4.13 -2.32
C ALA A 343 22.16 -3.52 -1.06
N VAL A 344 22.22 -4.20 0.08
CA VAL A 344 21.81 -3.67 1.38
C VAL A 344 22.67 -2.46 1.76
N MET A 345 23.99 -2.57 1.65
CA MET A 345 24.91 -1.47 1.98
C MET A 345 24.70 -0.26 1.05
N ALA A 346 24.47 -0.50 -0.24
CA ALA A 346 24.15 0.55 -1.21
C ALA A 346 22.83 1.26 -0.87
N ALA A 347 21.78 0.51 -0.52
CA ALA A 347 20.49 1.08 -0.15
C ALA A 347 20.59 1.90 1.15
N LEU A 348 21.30 1.40 2.17
CA LEU A 348 21.53 2.13 3.43
C LEU A 348 22.38 3.39 3.21
N GLY A 349 23.44 3.31 2.41
CA GLY A 349 24.29 4.45 2.07
C GLY A 349 23.53 5.55 1.32
N LEU A 350 22.75 5.16 0.29
CA LEU A 350 21.95 6.11 -0.48
C LEU A 350 20.82 6.72 0.38
N ALA A 351 20.19 5.94 1.26
CA ALA A 351 19.19 6.45 2.20
C ALA A 351 19.81 7.43 3.21
N ALA A 352 21.02 7.16 3.72
CA ALA A 352 21.72 8.09 4.59
C ALA A 352 22.05 9.42 3.89
N MET A 353 22.37 9.36 2.59
CA MET A 353 22.62 10.56 1.78
C MET A 353 21.33 11.35 1.49
N LEU A 354 20.25 10.67 1.11
CA LEU A 354 19.00 11.30 0.66
C LEU A 354 18.02 11.65 1.80
N GLY A 355 18.11 10.96 2.95
CA GLY A 355 17.24 11.16 4.11
C GLY A 355 17.19 12.61 4.63
N PRO A 356 18.34 13.29 4.82
CA PRO A 356 18.36 14.69 5.21
C PRO A 356 17.63 15.62 4.22
N PHE A 357 17.72 15.34 2.92
CA PHE A 357 17.03 16.12 1.88
C PHE A 357 15.51 15.93 1.95
N ASP A 358 15.02 14.70 2.15
CA ASP A 358 13.60 14.43 2.37
C ASP A 358 13.05 15.21 3.56
N LEU A 359 13.76 15.20 4.68
CA LEU A 359 13.35 15.95 5.87
C LEU A 359 13.38 17.46 5.64
N ALA A 360 14.42 17.97 4.97
CA ALA A 360 14.52 19.39 4.64
C ALA A 360 13.39 19.84 3.71
N LEU A 361 13.10 19.04 2.68
CA LEU A 361 12.00 19.26 1.74
C LEU A 361 10.66 19.30 2.48
N TYR A 362 10.38 18.29 3.31
CA TYR A 362 9.14 18.26 4.08
C TYR A 362 9.02 19.44 5.05
N ARG A 363 10.10 19.82 5.76
CA ARG A 363 10.08 21.00 6.64
C ARG A 363 9.83 22.30 5.88
N ALA A 364 10.40 22.44 4.67
CA ALA A 364 10.14 23.60 3.80
C ALA A 364 8.69 23.63 3.33
N LEU A 365 8.14 22.51 2.87
CA LEU A 365 6.75 22.40 2.43
C LEU A 365 5.77 22.63 3.57
N ARG A 366 6.04 22.07 4.75
CA ARG A 366 5.23 22.28 5.94
C ARG A 366 5.13 23.76 6.30
N ARG A 367 6.26 24.49 6.33
CA ARG A 367 6.27 25.93 6.57
C ARG A 367 5.45 26.71 5.53
N ARG A 368 5.53 26.31 4.26
CA ARG A 368 4.72 26.92 3.19
C ARG A 368 3.23 26.65 3.35
N ILE A 369 2.86 25.44 3.77
CA ILE A 369 1.46 25.05 4.03
C ILE A 369 0.91 25.83 5.23
N ASP A 370 1.68 25.93 6.31
CA ASP A 370 1.28 26.64 7.52
C ASP A 370 1.10 28.15 7.27
N ALA A 371 1.87 28.73 6.34
CA ALA A 371 1.76 30.11 5.92
C ALA A 371 0.75 30.36 4.77
N ALA A 372 0.18 29.30 4.17
CA ALA A 372 -0.68 29.45 3.00
C ALA A 372 -2.08 29.96 3.38
N ALA A 373 -2.64 30.84 2.53
CA ALA A 373 -4.02 31.27 2.65
C ALA A 373 -4.99 30.06 2.53
N PRO A 374 -6.08 30.01 3.33
CA PRO A 374 -7.03 28.89 3.30
C PRO A 374 -7.61 28.60 1.91
N ALA A 375 -7.83 29.63 1.09
CA ALA A 375 -8.34 29.47 -0.28
C ALA A 375 -7.35 28.74 -1.20
N THR A 376 -6.03 28.92 -1.00
CA THR A 376 -4.99 28.22 -1.77
C THR A 376 -4.92 26.76 -1.37
N LEU A 377 -4.96 26.47 -0.06
CA LEU A 377 -5.02 25.09 0.44
C LEU A 377 -6.28 24.37 -0.06
N LYS A 378 -7.44 25.03 0.00
CA LYS A 378 -8.70 24.47 -0.50
C LYS A 378 -8.59 24.11 -1.99
N ARG A 379 -8.11 25.01 -2.85
CA ARG A 379 -7.95 24.75 -4.30
C ARG A 379 -7.01 23.57 -4.57
N GLY A 380 -5.84 23.55 -3.94
CA GLY A 380 -4.86 22.47 -4.12
C GLY A 380 -5.40 21.11 -3.67
N LEU A 381 -6.07 21.07 -2.52
CA LEU A 381 -6.67 19.84 -1.99
C LEU A 381 -7.88 19.38 -2.79
N THR A 382 -8.72 20.30 -3.29
CA THR A 382 -9.81 19.94 -4.21
C THR A 382 -9.26 19.29 -5.47
N ALA A 383 -8.19 19.85 -6.07
CA ALA A 383 -7.57 19.24 -7.24
C ALA A 383 -7.01 17.84 -6.93
N TYR A 384 -6.30 17.68 -5.80
CA TYR A 384 -5.83 16.37 -5.35
C TYR A 384 -6.99 15.37 -5.17
N LEU A 385 -8.06 15.75 -4.48
CA LEU A 385 -9.20 14.88 -4.22
C LEU A 385 -9.95 14.51 -5.50
N LEU A 386 -10.07 15.42 -6.47
CA LEU A 386 -10.66 15.12 -7.78
C LEU A 386 -9.81 14.12 -8.56
N ILE A 387 -8.48 14.27 -8.55
CA ILE A 387 -7.57 13.31 -9.19
C ILE A 387 -7.67 11.96 -8.48
N PHE A 388 -7.57 11.94 -7.15
CA PHE A 388 -7.65 10.72 -6.35
C PHE A 388 -8.97 9.97 -6.58
N ALA A 389 -10.10 10.67 -6.50
CA ALA A 389 -11.43 10.10 -6.71
C ALA A 389 -11.65 9.67 -8.17
N GLY A 390 -11.19 10.46 -9.14
CA GLY A 390 -11.29 10.12 -10.57
C GLY A 390 -10.46 8.90 -10.94
N CYS A 391 -9.22 8.82 -10.44
CA CYS A 391 -8.34 7.66 -10.59
C CYS A 391 -8.93 6.42 -9.92
N ALA A 392 -9.42 6.54 -8.68
CA ALA A 392 -10.10 5.44 -8.01
C ALA A 392 -11.32 5.00 -8.83
N ALA A 393 -12.25 5.89 -9.18
CA ALA A 393 -13.47 5.57 -9.93
C ALA A 393 -13.16 4.86 -11.26
N TRP A 394 -12.21 5.40 -12.04
CA TRP A 394 -11.77 4.78 -13.29
C TRP A 394 -11.20 3.38 -13.07
N GLY A 395 -10.30 3.23 -12.09
CA GLY A 395 -9.69 1.96 -11.78
C GLY A 395 -10.70 0.90 -11.34
N ASN A 396 -11.69 1.30 -10.53
CA ASN A 396 -12.76 0.43 -10.08
C ASN A 396 -13.70 0.02 -11.23
N ALA A 397 -14.05 0.97 -12.12
CA ALA A 397 -14.84 0.67 -13.31
C ALA A 397 -14.12 -0.31 -14.25
N GLU A 398 -12.81 -0.13 -14.41
CA GLU A 398 -11.97 -1.06 -15.17
C GLU A 398 -11.90 -2.44 -14.52
N THR A 399 -11.67 -2.53 -13.21
CA THR A 399 -11.69 -3.81 -12.48
C THR A 399 -13.04 -4.50 -12.61
N ALA A 400 -14.15 -3.79 -12.38
CA ALA A 400 -15.49 -4.36 -12.50
C ALA A 400 -15.79 -4.88 -13.92
N ARG A 401 -15.38 -4.13 -14.96
CA ARG A 401 -15.50 -4.57 -16.37
C ARG A 401 -14.69 -5.83 -16.63
N ASN A 402 -13.46 -5.86 -16.11
CA ASN A 402 -12.54 -6.99 -16.28
C ASN A 402 -13.06 -8.24 -15.56
N ASP A 403 -13.58 -8.12 -14.34
CA ASP A 403 -14.16 -9.22 -13.59
C ASP A 403 -15.46 -9.71 -14.24
N GLY A 404 -16.28 -8.80 -14.77
CA GLY A 404 -17.48 -9.15 -15.53
C GLY A 404 -17.15 -9.93 -16.80
N TYR A 405 -16.09 -9.54 -17.52
CA TYR A 405 -15.57 -10.27 -18.66
C TYR A 405 -15.12 -11.68 -18.24
N GLU A 406 -14.29 -11.79 -17.20
CA GLU A 406 -13.80 -13.09 -16.74
C GLU A 406 -14.95 -14.02 -16.30
N ARG A 407 -15.95 -13.50 -15.59
CA ARG A 407 -17.16 -14.27 -15.22
C ARG A 407 -17.92 -14.76 -16.45
N ARG A 408 -18.11 -13.91 -17.47
CA ARG A 408 -18.77 -14.33 -18.73
C ARG A 408 -17.97 -15.40 -19.46
N ALA A 409 -16.66 -15.26 -19.55
CA ALA A 409 -15.80 -16.27 -20.16
C ALA A 409 -15.88 -17.60 -19.42
N ARG A 410 -15.83 -17.60 -18.08
CA ARG A 410 -16.00 -18.82 -17.27
C ARG A 410 -17.38 -19.45 -17.45
N ALA A 411 -18.44 -18.64 -17.50
CA ALA A 411 -19.80 -19.13 -17.75
C ALA A 411 -19.94 -19.74 -19.15
N ALA A 412 -19.36 -19.11 -20.18
CA ALA A 412 -19.36 -19.64 -21.54
C ALA A 412 -18.58 -20.96 -21.64
N LEU A 413 -17.44 -21.08 -20.94
CA LEU A 413 -16.68 -22.32 -20.87
C LEU A 413 -17.47 -23.43 -20.16
N ALA A 414 -18.14 -23.10 -19.05
CA ALA A 414 -18.95 -24.05 -18.29
C ALA A 414 -20.24 -24.48 -19.01
N ALA A 415 -20.70 -23.73 -20.01
CA ALA A 415 -21.87 -24.09 -20.81
C ALA A 415 -21.59 -25.21 -21.84
N LEU A 416 -20.31 -25.50 -22.11
CA LEU A 416 -19.89 -26.58 -22.99
C LEU A 416 -19.63 -27.87 -22.18
N PRO A 417 -19.91 -29.05 -22.75
CA PRO A 417 -19.73 -30.33 -22.07
C PRO A 417 -18.25 -30.56 -21.74
N ALA A 418 -17.94 -31.26 -20.64
CA ALA A 418 -16.56 -31.43 -20.18
C ALA A 418 -15.68 -32.15 -21.21
N GLU A 419 -16.28 -33.04 -22.00
CA GLU A 419 -15.66 -33.79 -23.09
C GLU A 419 -15.16 -32.88 -24.22
N ALA A 420 -15.74 -31.67 -24.36
CA ALA A 420 -15.27 -30.68 -25.32
C ALA A 420 -13.80 -30.30 -25.08
N TRP A 421 -13.33 -30.36 -23.84
CA TRP A 421 -11.98 -29.92 -23.46
C TRP A 421 -10.93 -31.03 -23.50
N SER A 422 -11.28 -32.21 -24.03
CA SER A 422 -10.39 -33.37 -24.14
C SER A 422 -9.40 -33.28 -25.31
N SER A 423 -9.78 -32.62 -26.40
CA SER A 423 -8.96 -32.48 -27.60
C SER A 423 -9.29 -31.21 -28.39
N PRO A 424 -8.37 -30.70 -29.21
CA PRO A 424 -8.64 -29.55 -30.10
C PRO A 424 -9.84 -29.77 -31.03
N GLY A 425 -10.02 -30.98 -31.55
CA GLY A 425 -11.14 -31.32 -32.44
C GLY A 425 -12.48 -31.30 -31.72
N ALA A 426 -12.56 -31.91 -30.53
CA ALA A 426 -13.77 -31.90 -29.71
C ALA A 426 -14.16 -30.47 -29.30
N ALA A 427 -13.17 -29.66 -28.92
CA ALA A 427 -13.38 -28.26 -28.54
C ALA A 427 -13.95 -27.45 -29.70
N LYS A 428 -13.34 -27.58 -30.89
CA LYS A 428 -13.80 -26.89 -32.10
C LYS A 428 -15.24 -27.26 -32.46
N ALA A 429 -15.56 -28.56 -32.47
CA ALA A 429 -16.91 -29.04 -32.78
C ALA A 429 -17.96 -28.54 -31.76
N ALA A 430 -17.62 -28.53 -30.46
CA ALA A 430 -18.52 -28.04 -29.42
C ALA A 430 -18.76 -26.52 -29.50
N ILE A 431 -17.71 -25.74 -29.80
CA ILE A 431 -17.78 -24.28 -30.00
C ILE A 431 -18.65 -23.95 -31.20
N GLU A 432 -18.42 -24.62 -32.35
CA GLU A 432 -19.18 -24.41 -33.58
C GLU A 432 -20.65 -24.84 -33.41
N GLY A 433 -20.90 -25.99 -32.79
CA GLY A 433 -22.25 -26.50 -32.53
C GLY A 433 -23.11 -25.61 -31.62
N ARG A 434 -22.49 -24.72 -30.84
CA ARG A 434 -23.19 -23.71 -30.01
C ARG A 434 -23.17 -22.31 -30.60
N GLY A 435 -22.62 -22.11 -31.80
CA GLY A 435 -22.50 -20.78 -32.41
C GLY A 435 -21.58 -19.83 -31.64
N LEU A 436 -20.63 -20.38 -30.87
CA LEU A 436 -19.68 -19.60 -30.06
C LEU A 436 -18.37 -19.34 -30.79
N ALA A 437 -18.25 -19.64 -32.09
CA ALA A 437 -17.01 -19.43 -32.83
C ALA A 437 -16.64 -17.93 -32.92
N LEU A 438 -15.35 -17.62 -32.77
CA LEU A 438 -14.85 -16.27 -33.04
C LEU A 438 -14.92 -15.92 -34.53
N PRO A 439 -15.00 -14.63 -34.88
CA PRO A 439 -15.03 -14.22 -36.27
C PRO A 439 -13.76 -14.63 -37.02
N PRO A 440 -13.86 -14.94 -38.32
CA PRO A 440 -12.73 -15.37 -39.14
C PRO A 440 -11.69 -14.26 -39.36
N SER A 441 -12.02 -13.00 -39.06
CA SER A 441 -11.05 -11.88 -39.07
C SER A 441 -10.03 -11.98 -37.93
N MET A 442 -10.33 -12.73 -36.88
CA MET A 442 -9.47 -12.87 -35.72
C MET A 442 -8.21 -13.68 -36.07
N GLN A 443 -7.07 -13.13 -35.68
CA GLN A 443 -5.74 -13.71 -35.83
C GLN A 443 -5.20 -14.06 -34.45
N ALA A 444 -4.86 -15.32 -34.23
CA ALA A 444 -4.24 -15.77 -33.00
C ALA A 444 -3.39 -17.02 -33.25
N ALA A 445 -2.34 -17.18 -32.46
CA ALA A 445 -1.51 -18.37 -32.49
C ALA A 445 -0.94 -18.69 -31.11
N LEU A 446 -0.74 -19.98 -30.87
CA LEU A 446 0.06 -20.48 -29.77
C LEU A 446 1.53 -20.47 -30.20
N GLU A 447 2.35 -19.65 -29.55
CA GLU A 447 3.76 -19.47 -29.94
C GLU A 447 4.67 -20.49 -29.28
N GLY A 448 4.38 -20.89 -28.04
CA GLY A 448 5.23 -21.83 -27.32
C GLY A 448 4.65 -22.24 -25.97
N ILE A 449 5.02 -23.45 -25.56
CA ILE A 449 4.80 -23.99 -24.21
C ILE A 449 6.16 -24.49 -23.74
N GLU A 450 6.82 -23.72 -22.88
CA GLU A 450 8.22 -23.94 -22.51
C GLU A 450 8.36 -24.04 -20.98
N PRO A 451 9.15 -24.98 -20.46
CA PRO A 451 9.46 -25.02 -19.03
C PRO A 451 10.24 -23.76 -18.65
N ALA A 452 9.74 -23.01 -17.67
CA ALA A 452 10.40 -21.81 -17.15
C ALA A 452 11.16 -22.11 -15.85
N SER A 453 10.69 -23.10 -15.07
CA SER A 453 11.33 -23.60 -13.86
C SER A 453 10.98 -25.09 -13.67
N PRO A 454 11.59 -25.79 -12.70
CA PRO A 454 11.17 -27.17 -12.37
C PRO A 454 9.70 -27.30 -11.98
N VAL A 455 9.05 -26.22 -11.56
CA VAL A 455 7.65 -26.20 -11.09
C VAL A 455 6.71 -25.41 -12.00
N ASP A 456 7.23 -24.59 -12.90
CA ASP A 456 6.44 -23.71 -13.78
C ASP A 456 6.73 -23.93 -15.26
N THR A 457 5.67 -23.97 -16.04
CA THR A 457 5.69 -23.94 -17.51
C THR A 457 5.03 -22.65 -17.98
N VAL A 458 5.59 -22.03 -19.03
CA VAL A 458 5.10 -20.79 -19.60
C VAL A 458 4.42 -21.07 -20.93
N VAL A 459 3.19 -20.58 -21.06
CA VAL A 459 2.40 -20.59 -22.30
C VAL A 459 2.46 -19.19 -22.92
N SER A 460 3.03 -19.10 -24.12
CA SER A 460 3.12 -17.87 -24.91
C SER A 460 2.16 -17.95 -26.10
N ALA A 461 1.34 -16.92 -26.27
CA ALA A 461 0.38 -16.83 -27.36
C ALA A 461 0.10 -15.37 -27.73
N TYR A 462 -0.57 -15.13 -28.85
CA TYR A 462 -1.15 -13.82 -29.14
C TYR A 462 -2.57 -13.96 -29.70
N ALA A 463 -3.38 -12.91 -29.55
CA ALA A 463 -4.70 -12.81 -30.18
C ALA A 463 -5.03 -11.36 -30.52
N TYR A 464 -5.51 -11.14 -31.75
CA TYR A 464 -5.82 -9.82 -32.28
C TYR A 464 -6.88 -9.91 -33.39
N ASP A 465 -7.76 -8.93 -33.48
CA ASP A 465 -8.75 -8.84 -34.57
C ASP A 465 -8.57 -7.49 -35.28
N PRO A 466 -8.06 -7.46 -36.53
CA PRO A 466 -7.89 -6.24 -37.29
C PRO A 466 -9.21 -5.48 -37.51
N ALA A 467 -10.34 -6.18 -37.58
CA ALA A 467 -11.66 -5.54 -37.71
C ALA A 467 -12.10 -4.87 -36.40
N ARG A 468 -11.58 -5.34 -35.25
CA ARG A 468 -11.89 -4.83 -33.91
C ARG A 468 -10.60 -4.63 -33.10
N PRO A 469 -9.74 -3.67 -33.48
CA PRO A 469 -8.39 -3.54 -32.93
C PRO A 469 -8.33 -3.16 -31.45
N LYS A 470 -9.45 -2.71 -30.86
CA LYS A 470 -9.58 -2.41 -29.43
C LYS A 470 -10.06 -3.61 -28.60
N GLN A 471 -10.44 -4.71 -29.25
CA GLN A 471 -10.94 -5.90 -28.58
C GLN A 471 -9.81 -6.65 -27.89
N THR A 472 -10.06 -7.06 -26.66
CA THR A 472 -9.13 -7.86 -25.87
C THR A 472 -9.66 -9.26 -25.67
N TYR A 473 -8.77 -10.23 -25.71
CA TYR A 473 -9.08 -11.65 -25.55
C TYR A 473 -8.60 -12.15 -24.19
N LEU A 474 -9.25 -13.18 -23.66
CA LEU A 474 -8.71 -14.00 -22.57
C LEU A 474 -8.08 -15.25 -23.18
N LEU A 475 -6.95 -15.68 -22.62
CA LEU A 475 -6.35 -16.96 -22.93
C LEU A 475 -6.80 -17.96 -21.87
N ALA A 476 -7.44 -19.05 -22.28
CA ALA A 476 -7.74 -20.18 -21.41
C ALA A 476 -6.82 -21.35 -21.75
N VAL A 477 -6.27 -22.00 -20.73
CA VAL A 477 -5.43 -23.19 -20.88
C VAL A 477 -6.08 -24.36 -20.15
N TYR A 478 -6.36 -25.41 -20.90
CA TYR A 478 -6.89 -26.68 -20.41
C TYR A 478 -5.84 -27.77 -20.49
N CYS A 479 -5.73 -28.57 -19.44
CA CYS A 479 -4.90 -29.76 -19.41
C CYS A 479 -5.73 -30.92 -18.86
N SER A 480 -5.76 -32.03 -19.60
CA SER A 480 -6.59 -33.20 -19.26
C SER A 480 -8.06 -32.83 -18.95
N GLY A 481 -8.66 -31.97 -19.78
CA GLY A 481 -10.05 -31.50 -19.61
C GLY A 481 -10.30 -30.53 -18.45
N ARG A 482 -9.28 -30.17 -17.67
CA ARG A 482 -9.40 -29.20 -16.57
C ARG A 482 -8.85 -27.83 -16.95
N LEU A 483 -9.59 -26.77 -16.65
CA LEU A 483 -9.13 -25.39 -16.79
C LEU A 483 -8.01 -25.13 -15.76
N ILE A 484 -6.78 -24.97 -16.25
CA ILE A 484 -5.60 -24.69 -15.43
C ILE A 484 -5.40 -23.19 -15.24
N GLY A 485 -5.64 -22.40 -16.29
CA GLY A 485 -5.40 -20.97 -16.26
C GLY A 485 -6.33 -20.18 -17.16
N LEU A 486 -6.65 -18.97 -16.74
CA LEU A 486 -7.37 -17.97 -17.52
C LEU A 486 -6.67 -16.62 -17.30
N ASP A 487 -6.09 -16.04 -18.36
CA ASP A 487 -5.27 -14.82 -18.23
C ASP A 487 -5.56 -13.80 -19.32
N ARG A 488 -5.18 -12.55 -19.05
CA ARG A 488 -5.31 -11.40 -19.95
C ARG A 488 -3.98 -11.15 -20.67
N PRO A 489 -3.99 -10.48 -21.83
CA PRO A 489 -2.76 -10.12 -22.51
C PRO A 489 -2.01 -9.06 -21.70
N ARG A 490 -0.72 -9.30 -21.45
CA ARG A 490 0.15 -8.42 -20.66
C ARG A 490 1.28 -7.84 -21.50
N ARG A 491 1.62 -8.48 -22.63
CA ARG A 491 2.76 -8.12 -23.47
C ARG A 491 2.33 -7.22 -24.63
N TRP A 492 3.11 -6.17 -24.83
CA TRP A 492 3.14 -5.44 -26.09
C TRP A 492 3.93 -6.25 -27.10
N ARG A 493 3.39 -6.41 -28.31
CA ARG A 493 4.01 -7.20 -29.37
C ARG A 493 4.22 -6.35 -30.62
N LYS A 494 5.18 -5.43 -30.53
CA LYS A 494 5.55 -4.55 -31.65
C LYS A 494 6.11 -5.33 -32.84
N ASP A 495 6.72 -6.47 -32.56
CA ASP A 495 7.21 -7.44 -33.53
C ASP A 495 6.09 -8.01 -34.41
N LEU A 496 4.84 -8.04 -33.92
CA LEU A 496 3.68 -8.49 -34.68
C LEU A 496 3.03 -7.36 -35.51
N ALA A 497 3.70 -6.22 -35.71
CA ALA A 497 3.14 -5.11 -36.49
C ALA A 497 2.80 -5.50 -37.94
N ALA A 498 3.64 -6.35 -38.56
CA ALA A 498 3.39 -6.86 -39.91
C ALA A 498 2.16 -7.78 -39.98
N VAL A 499 1.95 -8.59 -38.94
CA VAL A 499 0.81 -9.53 -38.84
C VAL A 499 -0.49 -8.78 -38.55
N THR A 500 -0.44 -7.86 -37.60
CA THR A 500 -1.59 -7.10 -37.12
C THR A 500 -1.98 -5.92 -38.01
N GLY A 501 -1.15 -5.57 -39.00
CA GLY A 501 -1.33 -4.38 -39.84
C GLY A 501 -1.31 -3.05 -39.07
N SER A 502 -0.89 -3.08 -37.80
CA SER A 502 -0.86 -1.93 -36.90
C SER A 502 0.57 -1.70 -36.43
N THR A 503 1.02 -0.45 -36.44
CA THR A 503 2.34 -0.08 -35.90
C THR A 503 2.34 -0.02 -34.36
N ARG A 504 1.16 -0.07 -33.74
CA ARG A 504 0.96 -0.10 -32.29
C ARG A 504 -0.20 -1.03 -31.94
N PRO A 505 -0.08 -2.35 -32.21
CA PRO A 505 -1.04 -3.29 -31.66
C PRO A 505 -0.93 -3.16 -30.14
N GLY A 506 -2.06 -3.10 -29.44
CA GLY A 506 -2.08 -2.91 -28.00
C GLY A 506 -1.41 -4.07 -27.24
N ARG A 507 -1.88 -4.34 -26.02
CA ARG A 507 -1.50 -5.58 -25.35
C ARG A 507 -2.28 -6.73 -25.98
N ILE A 508 -1.61 -7.47 -26.85
CA ILE A 508 -2.17 -8.63 -27.57
C ILE A 508 -1.44 -9.93 -27.25
N GLY A 509 -0.28 -9.85 -26.61
CA GLY A 509 0.55 -11.00 -26.26
C GLY A 509 0.26 -11.52 -24.85
N PHE A 510 0.20 -12.84 -24.74
CA PHE A 510 0.03 -13.60 -23.52
C PHE A 510 1.36 -14.21 -23.08
N LEU A 511 1.53 -14.33 -21.78
CA LEU A 511 2.64 -15.02 -21.13
C LEU A 511 2.10 -15.56 -19.81
N MET A 512 1.47 -16.73 -19.87
CA MET A 512 0.81 -17.34 -18.72
C MET A 512 1.75 -18.37 -18.10
N GLN A 513 1.99 -18.26 -16.79
CA GLN A 513 2.66 -19.30 -16.02
C GLN A 513 1.62 -20.29 -15.49
N ILE A 514 1.87 -21.57 -15.71
CA ILE A 514 1.05 -22.68 -15.24
C ILE A 514 1.94 -23.69 -14.49
N PRO A 515 1.44 -24.36 -13.45
CA PRO A 515 2.22 -25.38 -12.76
C PRO A 515 2.57 -26.51 -13.72
N THR A 516 3.85 -26.89 -13.81
CA THR A 516 4.31 -27.98 -14.68
C THR A 516 3.59 -29.30 -14.36
N ALA A 517 3.36 -29.57 -13.07
CA ALA A 517 2.63 -30.75 -12.62
C ALA A 517 1.14 -30.76 -13.03
N ALA A 518 0.55 -29.59 -13.33
CA ALA A 518 -0.85 -29.50 -13.74
C ALA A 518 -1.08 -29.90 -15.21
N CYS A 519 -0.01 -29.89 -16.01
CA CYS A 519 -0.02 -30.21 -17.43
C CYS A 519 1.11 -31.21 -17.71
N ALA A 520 0.95 -32.45 -17.23
CA ALA A 520 1.80 -33.56 -17.64
C ALA A 520 1.80 -33.69 -19.18
N ALA A 521 2.93 -34.08 -19.77
CA ALA A 521 3.25 -33.90 -21.18
C ALA A 521 2.33 -34.59 -22.20
N ASP A 522 1.33 -35.37 -21.76
CA ASP A 522 0.38 -36.07 -22.63
C ASP A 522 -1.01 -36.15 -21.95
N PRO A 523 -2.11 -35.65 -22.57
CA PRO A 523 -2.18 -34.94 -23.85
C PRO A 523 -1.67 -33.49 -23.77
N ALA A 524 -1.28 -32.94 -24.93
CA ALA A 524 -0.81 -31.57 -25.06
C ALA A 524 -1.87 -30.56 -24.55
N PRO A 525 -1.44 -29.42 -23.94
CA PRO A 525 -2.37 -28.41 -23.43
C PRO A 525 -3.26 -27.85 -24.54
N LEU A 526 -4.56 -27.81 -24.28
CA LEU A 526 -5.53 -27.14 -25.13
C LEU A 526 -5.56 -25.65 -24.77
N VAL A 527 -5.32 -24.79 -25.76
CA VAL A 527 -5.27 -23.34 -25.56
C VAL A 527 -6.36 -22.68 -26.37
N LEU A 528 -7.11 -21.76 -25.75
CA LEU A 528 -8.24 -21.07 -26.35
C LEU A 528 -8.09 -19.57 -26.19
N ALA A 529 -8.47 -18.81 -27.21
CA ALA A 529 -8.77 -17.40 -27.08
C ALA A 529 -10.28 -17.22 -26.91
N ILE A 530 -10.68 -16.37 -25.98
CA ILE A 530 -12.09 -16.06 -25.65
C ILE A 530 -12.29 -14.56 -25.76
N ASP A 531 -13.41 -14.10 -26.31
CA ASP A 531 -13.76 -12.67 -26.40
C ASP A 531 -14.76 -12.22 -25.31
N PRO A 532 -15.03 -10.90 -25.17
CA PRO A 532 -15.95 -10.36 -24.16
C PRO A 532 -17.39 -10.90 -24.17
N ASP A 533 -17.81 -11.47 -25.31
CA ASP A 533 -19.14 -12.05 -25.52
C ASP A 533 -19.14 -13.57 -25.25
N GLY A 534 -18.00 -14.15 -24.88
CA GLY A 534 -17.84 -15.58 -24.62
C GLY A 534 -17.61 -16.40 -25.88
N ARG A 535 -17.37 -15.77 -27.04
CA ARG A 535 -16.98 -16.48 -28.25
C ARG A 535 -15.55 -16.96 -28.15
N MET A 536 -15.24 -18.10 -28.75
CA MET A 536 -13.98 -18.81 -28.55
C MET A 536 -13.36 -19.29 -29.86
N ALA A 537 -12.04 -19.41 -29.87
CA ALA A 537 -11.29 -20.13 -30.89
C ALA A 537 -10.20 -20.96 -30.23
N VAL A 538 -10.05 -22.20 -30.68
CA VAL A 538 -8.91 -23.05 -30.33
C VAL A 538 -7.68 -22.52 -31.04
N LEU A 539 -6.59 -22.31 -30.30
CA LEU A 539 -5.32 -21.87 -30.86
C LEU A 539 -4.52 -23.08 -31.33
N GLY A 540 -4.21 -23.11 -32.62
CA GLY A 540 -3.25 -24.04 -33.20
C GLY A 540 -1.82 -23.62 -32.86
N ARG A 541 -0.91 -24.61 -32.87
CA ARG A 541 0.53 -24.37 -33.00
C ARG A 541 0.87 -23.96 -34.43
#